data_AF-A0A068VKB2-F1
#
_entry.id   AF-A0A068VKB2-F1
#
_cell.length_a   1.000
_cell.length_b   1.000
_cell.length_c   1.000
_cell.angle_alpha   90.00
_cell.angle_beta   90.00
_cell.angle_gamma   90.00
#
_symmetry.space_group_name_H-M   'P 1'
#
loop_
_entity.id
_entity.type
_entity.pdbx_description
1 polymer ?
#
loop_
_entity_poly.entity_id
_entity_poly.type
_entity_poly.pdbx_seq_one_letter_code
_entity_poly.pdbx_strand_id
1 'polypeptide(L)'
;MRLSQANSPKGASSSKKELKGAAASGSSEKLKASNFPATILRIGTWEYKSRYEGDLVAKCYFAKHKLVREVLDGGLKNKIEIQWSDIMALKANYPDDGPGTLDVVLAGQPLFFRETTP
;
A
#
# COMPACT_ATOMS: atom_id res chain seq x y z
N MET A 1 12.37 57.95 -22.11
CA MET A 1 12.92 56.61 -22.39
C MET A 1 12.31 55.61 -21.41
N ARG A 2 11.67 54.57 -21.98
CA ARG A 2 11.21 53.26 -21.44
C ARG A 2 10.22 53.13 -20.26
N LEU A 3 9.13 52.39 -20.57
CA LEU A 3 8.03 51.86 -19.74
C LEU A 3 8.38 50.50 -19.11
N SER A 4 7.72 50.16 -17.98
CA SER A 4 6.96 48.90 -17.75
C SER A 4 6.36 48.90 -16.33
N GLN A 5 5.07 49.18 -16.11
CA GLN A 5 3.84 48.37 -16.23
C GLN A 5 3.58 47.40 -15.05
N ALA A 6 2.47 47.67 -14.36
CA ALA A 6 1.88 46.94 -13.24
C ALA A 6 0.94 45.82 -13.72
N ASN A 7 0.66 44.84 -12.86
CA ASN A 7 -0.59 44.08 -12.93
C ASN A 7 -1.01 43.53 -11.55
N SER A 8 -2.28 43.72 -11.24
CA SER A 8 -3.08 43.18 -10.12
C SER A 8 -4.56 43.21 -10.60
N PRO A 9 -5.57 42.58 -9.96
CA PRO A 9 -5.62 41.45 -9.00
C PRO A 9 -6.83 40.47 -9.20
N LYS A 10 -6.99 39.52 -8.25
CA LYS A 10 -8.23 38.87 -7.69
C LYS A 10 -9.13 37.93 -8.53
N GLY A 11 -9.52 36.80 -7.92
CA GLY A 11 -10.72 36.02 -8.27
C GLY A 11 -10.79 34.64 -7.58
N ALA A 12 -11.98 34.22 -7.11
CA ALA A 12 -12.24 33.21 -6.09
C ALA A 12 -12.61 31.79 -6.58
N SER A 13 -12.60 30.79 -5.70
CA SER A 13 -13.74 29.88 -5.38
C SER A 13 -13.32 28.48 -4.87
N SER A 14 -14.11 28.00 -3.91
CA SER A 14 -14.12 26.68 -3.28
C SER A 14 -14.58 25.56 -4.21
N SER A 15 -14.02 24.34 -4.08
CA SER A 15 -14.67 23.10 -4.55
C SER A 15 -14.18 21.86 -3.78
N LYS A 16 -15.08 21.38 -2.91
CA LYS A 16 -15.09 20.08 -2.25
C LYS A 16 -15.30 18.99 -3.31
N LYS A 17 -14.34 18.09 -3.53
CA LYS A 17 -14.50 16.97 -4.48
C LYS A 17 -14.74 15.67 -3.72
N GLU A 18 -16.02 15.30 -3.66
CA GLU A 18 -16.47 13.95 -3.31
C GLU A 18 -15.88 12.95 -4.32
N LEU A 19 -15.19 11.92 -3.82
CA LEU A 19 -14.75 10.79 -4.63
C LEU A 19 -15.90 9.79 -4.75
N LYS A 20 -16.83 10.05 -5.68
CA LYS A 20 -17.77 9.04 -6.18
C LYS A 20 -16.96 7.92 -6.85
N GLY A 21 -17.22 6.69 -6.43
CA GLY A 21 -16.64 5.47 -7.00
C GLY A 21 -16.86 5.44 -8.51
N ALA A 22 -15.77 5.60 -9.25
CA ALA A 22 -15.75 5.37 -10.69
C ALA A 22 -15.53 3.87 -10.91
N ALA A 23 -16.51 3.20 -11.49
CA ALA A 23 -16.34 1.88 -12.06
C ALA A 23 -15.17 1.92 -13.06
N ALA A 24 -14.06 1.27 -12.72
CA ALA A 24 -12.88 1.21 -13.56
C ALA A 24 -13.07 0.16 -14.67
N SER A 25 -13.80 0.54 -15.71
CA SER A 25 -13.75 -0.16 -17.00
C SER A 25 -12.88 0.63 -17.97
N GLY A 26 -11.69 0.12 -18.28
CA GLY A 26 -10.95 0.52 -19.47
C GLY A 26 -9.61 1.22 -19.28
N SER A 27 -8.61 0.49 -18.80
CA SER A 27 -7.28 0.39 -19.43
C SER A 27 -6.43 -0.58 -18.60
N SER A 28 -6.18 -1.78 -19.11
CA SER A 28 -5.11 -2.63 -18.57
C SER A 28 -3.75 -2.06 -19.00
N GLU A 29 -3.48 -0.78 -18.73
CA GLU A 29 -2.09 -0.34 -18.57
C GLU A 29 -1.48 -1.29 -17.55
N LYS A 30 -0.33 -1.89 -17.87
CA LYS A 30 0.34 -2.88 -17.01
C LYS A 30 0.54 -2.27 -15.62
N LEU A 31 -0.43 -2.47 -14.72
CA LEU A 31 -0.40 -1.88 -13.39
C LEU A 31 0.76 -2.51 -12.64
N LYS A 32 1.80 -1.71 -12.42
CA LYS A 32 2.92 -2.11 -11.57
C LYS A 32 2.40 -2.35 -10.16
N ALA A 33 3.01 -3.30 -9.47
CA ALA A 33 2.70 -3.50 -8.06
C ALA A 33 3.11 -2.26 -7.26
N SER A 34 2.25 -1.83 -6.34
CA SER A 34 2.64 -0.83 -5.35
C SER A 34 3.43 -1.54 -4.25
N ASN A 35 4.66 -1.08 -4.02
CA ASN A 35 5.54 -1.62 -2.98
C ASN A 35 5.53 -0.64 -1.79
N PHE A 36 5.30 -1.17 -0.60
CA PHE A 36 5.23 -0.41 0.64
C PHE A 36 6.26 -0.99 1.61
N PRO A 37 7.24 -0.19 2.07
CA PRO A 37 8.07 -0.61 3.18
C PRO A 37 7.18 -0.74 4.42
N ALA A 38 7.44 -1.74 5.24
CA ALA A 38 6.76 -1.92 6.50
C ALA A 38 7.78 -2.23 7.60
N THR A 39 7.45 -1.85 8.82
CA THR A 39 8.33 -2.06 9.99
C THR A 39 7.83 -3.20 10.86
N ILE A 40 6.52 -3.46 10.87
CA ILE A 40 5.88 -4.47 11.71
C ILE A 40 4.86 -5.29 10.90
N LEU A 41 4.87 -6.60 11.09
CA LEU A 41 3.84 -7.54 10.66
C LEU A 41 3.27 -8.23 11.89
N ARG A 42 1.95 -8.15 12.09
CA ARG A 42 1.24 -8.89 13.14
C ARG A 42 0.25 -9.86 12.52
N ILE A 43 0.21 -11.09 13.03
CA ILE A 43 -0.74 -12.14 12.67
C ILE A 43 -1.20 -12.82 13.96
N GLY A 44 -2.41 -12.52 14.42
CA GLY A 44 -2.88 -12.98 15.72
C GLY A 44 -1.95 -12.51 16.85
N THR A 45 -1.39 -13.45 17.61
CA THR A 45 -0.41 -13.18 18.67
C THR A 45 1.04 -13.14 18.19
N TRP A 46 1.31 -13.51 16.95
CA TRP A 46 2.65 -13.50 16.37
C TRP A 46 2.98 -12.12 15.78
N GLU A 47 4.21 -11.68 15.99
CA GLU A 47 4.72 -10.39 15.51
C GLU A 47 6.13 -10.55 14.94
N TYR A 48 6.36 -9.93 13.79
CA TYR A 48 7.68 -9.71 13.21
C TYR A 48 7.97 -8.20 13.15
N LYS A 49 9.14 -7.80 13.64
CA LYS A 49 9.67 -6.44 13.53
C LYS A 49 10.91 -6.44 12.65
N SER A 50 10.88 -5.64 11.58
CA SER A 50 12.04 -5.43 10.72
C SER A 50 13.17 -4.77 11.52
N ARG A 51 14.41 -5.22 11.29
CA ARG A 51 15.61 -4.64 11.90
C ARG A 51 16.21 -3.56 11.00
N TYR A 52 16.16 -3.79 9.70
CA TYR A 52 16.67 -2.91 8.65
C TYR A 52 15.58 -2.58 7.64
N GLU A 53 15.74 -1.44 6.99
CA GLU A 53 14.87 -1.04 5.88
C GLU A 53 14.93 -2.09 4.76
N GLY A 54 13.77 -2.52 4.28
CA GLY A 54 13.66 -3.56 3.25
C GLY A 54 13.50 -4.98 3.79
N ASP A 55 13.70 -5.23 5.09
CA ASP A 55 13.44 -6.55 5.71
C ASP A 55 11.98 -6.96 5.60
N LEU A 56 11.07 -6.00 5.51
CA LEU A 56 9.65 -6.25 5.39
C LEU A 56 9.05 -5.32 4.34
N VAL A 57 8.49 -5.93 3.28
CA VAL A 57 7.88 -5.20 2.17
C VAL A 57 6.52 -5.79 1.86
N ALA A 58 5.50 -4.94 1.84
CA ALA A 58 4.18 -5.30 1.32
C ALA A 58 4.06 -4.88 -0.15
N LYS A 59 3.38 -5.69 -0.95
CA LYS A 59 3.17 -5.47 -2.38
C LYS A 59 1.71 -5.68 -2.73
N CYS A 60 1.06 -4.66 -3.25
CA CYS A 60 -0.29 -4.78 -3.81
C CYS A 60 -0.18 -5.02 -5.33
N TYR A 61 -0.52 -6.22 -5.78
CA TYR A 61 -0.62 -6.55 -7.19
C TYR A 61 -2.05 -6.35 -7.67
N PHE A 62 -2.37 -5.13 -8.12
CA PHE A 62 -3.70 -4.81 -8.63
C PHE A 62 -4.08 -5.64 -9.86
N ALA A 63 -3.19 -5.80 -10.83
CA ALA A 63 -3.48 -6.61 -12.02
C ALA A 63 -3.66 -8.12 -11.73
N LYS A 64 -3.08 -8.64 -10.63
CA LYS A 64 -3.18 -10.05 -10.24
C LYS A 64 -4.19 -10.28 -9.11
N HIS A 65 -4.92 -9.24 -8.70
CA HIS A 65 -5.86 -9.26 -7.58
C HIS A 65 -5.31 -9.98 -6.34
N LYS A 66 -4.09 -9.63 -5.92
CA LYS A 66 -3.48 -10.20 -4.72
C LYS A 66 -2.64 -9.21 -3.93
N LEU A 67 -2.62 -9.41 -2.62
CA LEU A 67 -1.69 -8.78 -1.70
C LEU A 67 -0.58 -9.78 -1.40
N VAL A 68 0.67 -9.34 -1.50
CA VAL A 68 1.85 -10.14 -1.16
C VAL A 68 2.61 -9.41 -0.06
N ARG A 69 3.01 -10.12 0.98
CA ARG A 69 3.94 -9.60 1.98
C ARG A 69 5.21 -10.44 1.97
N GLU A 70 6.33 -9.80 1.76
CA GLU A 70 7.66 -10.41 1.73
C GLU A 70 8.40 -10.03 3.01
N VAL A 71 8.94 -11.03 3.68
CA VAL A 71 9.74 -10.91 4.91
C VAL A 71 11.11 -11.50 4.59
N LEU A 72 12.16 -10.70 4.65
CA LEU A 72 13.53 -11.17 4.61
C LEU A 72 13.97 -11.50 6.04
N ASP A 73 14.45 -12.71 6.26
CA ASP A 73 14.97 -13.18 7.54
C ASP A 73 16.28 -13.93 7.31
N GLY A 74 17.38 -13.40 7.83
CA GLY A 74 18.71 -14.01 7.70
C GLY A 74 19.20 -14.21 6.26
N GLY A 75 18.74 -13.39 5.31
CA GLY A 75 19.08 -13.50 3.88
C GLY A 75 18.15 -14.41 3.07
N LEU A 76 17.22 -15.11 3.73
CA LEU A 76 16.20 -15.94 3.07
C LEU A 76 14.87 -15.20 2.99
N LYS A 77 14.13 -15.43 1.91
CA LYS A 77 12.84 -14.79 1.69
C LYS A 77 11.68 -15.68 2.13
N ASN A 78 10.92 -15.18 3.10
CA ASN A 78 9.58 -15.67 3.42
C ASN A 78 8.54 -14.80 2.70
N LYS A 79 7.46 -15.42 2.24
CA LYS A 79 6.40 -14.73 1.50
C LYS A 79 5.03 -15.21 1.93
N ILE A 80 4.14 -14.26 2.14
CA ILE A 80 2.72 -14.48 2.41
C ILE A 80 1.95 -13.93 1.21
N GLU A 81 1.08 -14.74 0.63
CA GLU A 81 0.23 -14.34 -0.49
C GLU A 81 -1.24 -14.48 -0.08
N ILE A 82 -1.98 -13.39 -0.28
CA ILE A 82 -3.39 -13.25 0.06
C ILE A 82 -4.13 -12.89 -1.23
N GLN A 83 -5.05 -13.73 -1.66
CA GLN A 83 -5.93 -13.41 -2.79
C GLN A 83 -6.95 -12.35 -2.35
N TRP A 84 -7.32 -11.44 -3.25
CA TRP A 84 -8.32 -10.43 -2.93
C TRP A 84 -9.69 -11.03 -2.61
N SER A 85 -10.03 -12.19 -3.20
CA SER A 85 -11.26 -12.94 -2.87
C SER A 85 -11.34 -13.30 -1.40
N ASP A 86 -10.20 -13.45 -0.73
CA ASP A 86 -10.11 -13.87 0.66
C ASP A 86 -10.08 -12.67 1.62
N ILE A 87 -10.08 -11.43 1.11
CA ILE A 87 -10.09 -10.23 1.94
C ILE A 87 -11.54 -9.84 2.25
N MET A 88 -11.93 -9.94 3.51
CA MET A 88 -13.27 -9.55 3.98
C MET A 88 -13.36 -8.07 4.31
N ALA A 89 -12.29 -7.50 4.88
CA ALA A 89 -12.26 -6.10 5.26
C ALA A 89 -10.83 -5.56 5.22
N LEU A 90 -10.73 -4.26 4.91
CA LEU A 90 -9.50 -3.49 4.97
C LEU A 90 -9.76 -2.26 5.84
N LYS A 91 -8.87 -2.01 6.81
CA LYS A 91 -8.90 -0.81 7.63
C LYS A 91 -7.52 -0.18 7.62
N ALA A 92 -7.44 1.06 7.17
CA ALA A 92 -6.22 1.83 7.21
C ALA A 92 -6.35 2.92 8.29
N ASN A 93 -5.36 3.02 9.17
CA ASN A 93 -5.27 4.08 10.17
C ASN A 93 -4.01 4.90 9.90
N TYR A 94 -4.14 6.22 9.95
CA TYR A 94 -3.04 7.16 9.75
C TYR A 94 -3.02 8.16 10.92
N PRO A 95 -2.35 7.83 12.03
CA PRO A 95 -2.21 8.76 13.14
C PRO A 95 -1.24 9.89 12.78
N ASP A 96 -1.45 11.08 13.35
CA ASP A 96 -0.60 12.25 13.09
C ASP A 96 0.85 12.07 13.61
N ASP A 97 0.99 11.34 14.72
CA ASP A 97 2.27 11.18 15.44
C ASP A 97 2.89 9.78 15.29
N GLY A 98 2.55 9.01 14.26
CA GLY A 98 3.06 7.64 14.16
C GLY A 98 2.92 6.96 12.79
N PRO A 99 3.47 5.74 12.66
CA PRO A 99 3.36 4.97 11.42
C PRO A 99 1.90 4.57 11.18
N GLY A 100 1.47 4.69 9.93
CA GLY A 100 0.16 4.19 9.51
C GLY A 100 0.08 2.66 9.64
N THR A 101 -1.12 2.15 9.92
CA THR A 101 -1.41 0.72 9.97
C THR A 101 -2.39 0.33 8.88
N LEU A 102 -2.20 -0.86 8.31
CA LEU A 102 -3.14 -1.49 7.40
C LEU A 102 -3.54 -2.84 7.99
N ASP A 103 -4.76 -2.89 8.51
CA ASP A 103 -5.37 -4.10 9.04
C ASP A 103 -6.16 -4.78 7.91
N VAL A 104 -5.92 -6.08 7.74
CA VAL A 104 -6.55 -6.91 6.70
C VAL A 104 -7.24 -8.07 7.39
N VAL A 105 -8.56 -8.17 7.25
CA VAL A 105 -9.35 -9.28 7.77
C VAL A 105 -9.57 -10.28 6.64
N LEU A 106 -9.29 -11.55 6.91
CA LEU A 106 -9.32 -12.62 5.90
C LEU A 106 -10.45 -13.62 6.17
N ALA A 107 -11.11 -14.06 5.10
CA ALA A 107 -12.07 -15.17 5.10
C ALA A 107 -11.38 -16.54 5.02
N GLY A 108 -10.17 -16.56 4.45
CA GLY A 108 -9.42 -17.78 4.14
C GLY A 108 -7.98 -17.71 4.63
N GLN A 109 -7.35 -18.88 4.66
CA GLN A 109 -5.95 -19.02 5.05
C GLN A 109 -5.02 -18.46 3.94
N PRO A 110 -4.06 -17.56 4.27
CA PRO A 110 -3.04 -17.13 3.32
C PRO A 110 -2.14 -18.28 2.86
N LEU A 111 -1.52 -18.11 1.69
CA LEU A 111 -0.46 -19.00 1.22
C LEU A 111 0.90 -18.54 1.75
N PHE A 112 1.64 -19.47 2.35
CA PHE A 112 2.97 -19.21 2.91
C PHE A 112 4.03 -19.92 2.06
N PHE A 113 5.08 -19.18 1.71
CA PHE A 113 6.24 -19.68 1.00
C PHE A 113 7.48 -19.33 1.83
N ARG A 114 8.41 -20.28 1.91
CA ARG A 114 9.70 -20.09 2.58
C ARG A 114 10.79 -20.60 1.64
N GLU A 115 11.76 -19.75 1.39
CA GLU A 115 12.98 -20.14 0.69
C GLU A 115 13.86 -21.01 1.61
N THR A 116 14.33 -22.14 1.10
CA THR A 116 15.15 -23.11 1.84
C THR A 116 16.60 -23.18 1.35
N THR A 117 16.89 -22.54 0.22
CA THR A 117 18.20 -22.51 -0.44
C THR A 117 18.41 -21.13 -1.06
N PRO A 118 19.49 -20.41 -0.73
CA PRO A 118 19.82 -19.12 -1.34
C PRO A 118 20.31 -19.24 -2.79
#